data_AF-A0AAV7JY81-F1
#
_entry.id   AF-A0AAV7JY81-F1
#
_cell.length_a   1.000
_cell.length_b   1.000
_cell.length_c   1.000
_cell.angle_alpha   90.00
_cell.angle_beta   90.00
_cell.angle_gamma   90.00
#
_symmetry.space_group_name_H-M   'P 1'
#
loop_
_entity.id
_entity.type
_entity.pdbx_description
1 polymer ?
#
loop_
_entity_poly.entity_id
_entity_poly.type
_entity_poly.pdbx_seq_one_letter_code
_entity_poly.pdbx_strand_id
1 'polypeptide(L)'
;MRGICKARLHTSKNRVIEPTDPSIIPSQHSHSSDITRVEMLRGHTNLKGIARNSESSTRNLLATSVKGMTAESINKLPTLDSVKRTIRRCKRREEEFYGNPSSCAEIIIPDRFKFT
;
A
#
# COMPACT_ATOMS: atom_id res chain seq x y z
N MET A 1 6.26 -16.36 6.29
CA MET A 1 6.28 -15.13 7.10
C MET A 1 7.15 -14.08 6.40
N ARG A 2 6.54 -13.03 5.82
CA ARG A 2 7.25 -11.85 5.31
C ARG A 2 6.94 -10.72 6.30
N GLY A 3 7.95 -10.03 6.84
CA GLY A 3 7.64 -8.82 7.61
C GLY A 3 8.63 -8.31 8.63
N ILE A 4 9.81 -8.91 8.82
CA ILE A 4 10.80 -8.32 9.73
C ILE A 4 12.02 -7.91 8.92
N CYS A 5 12.21 -6.59 8.80
CA CYS A 5 13.45 -6.03 8.28
C CYS A 5 14.59 -6.49 9.17
N LYS A 6 15.56 -7.23 8.63
CA LYS A 6 16.69 -7.78 9.41
C LYS A 6 17.50 -6.68 10.12
N ALA A 7 17.50 -5.44 9.59
CA ALA A 7 18.14 -4.31 10.24
C ALA A 7 17.47 -3.91 11.58
N ARG A 8 16.18 -4.21 11.78
CA ARG A 8 15.44 -3.96 13.02
C ARG A 8 15.58 -5.07 14.07
N LEU A 9 16.21 -6.20 13.73
CA LEU A 9 16.32 -7.35 14.63
C LEU A 9 17.23 -7.06 15.84
N HIS A 10 18.15 -6.09 15.70
CA HIS A 10 19.16 -5.76 16.71
C HIS A 10 18.92 -4.41 17.41
N THR A 11 17.84 -3.70 17.09
CA THR A 11 17.48 -2.43 17.75
C THR A 11 16.50 -2.71 18.89
N SER A 12 16.98 -2.77 20.13
CA SER A 12 16.19 -3.09 21.33
C SER A 12 15.29 -1.95 21.83
N LYS A 13 15.39 -0.77 21.22
CA LYS A 13 14.57 0.39 21.54
C LYS A 13 14.01 0.96 20.25
N ASN A 14 12.74 1.34 20.26
CA ASN A 14 11.99 1.90 19.12
C ASN A 14 12.48 3.32 18.76
N ARG A 15 13.79 3.57 18.87
CA ARG A 15 14.45 4.84 18.64
C ARG A 15 14.82 4.89 17.17
N VAL A 16 14.31 5.90 16.46
CA VAL A 16 14.80 6.25 15.13
C VAL A 16 16.21 6.79 15.34
N ILE A 17 17.22 6.04 14.89
CA ILE A 17 18.61 6.47 14.99
C ILE A 17 18.90 7.29 13.75
N GLU A 18 19.04 8.60 13.93
CA GLU A 18 19.45 9.52 12.87
C GLU A 18 20.94 9.32 12.56
N PRO A 19 21.38 9.51 11.31
CA PRO A 19 22.77 9.27 10.88
C PRO A 19 23.84 10.13 11.59
N THR A 20 23.42 11.07 12.44
CA THR A 20 24.26 11.95 13.25
C THR A 20 24.54 11.44 14.67
N ASP A 21 23.99 10.28 15.07
CA ASP A 21 24.25 9.70 16.40
C ASP A 21 25.70 9.16 16.46
N PRO A 22 26.56 9.65 17.39
CA PRO A 22 27.96 9.25 17.48
C PRO A 22 28.19 7.77 17.84
N SER A 23 27.12 7.03 18.20
CA SER A 23 27.18 5.56 18.39
C SER A 23 27.05 4.75 17.10
N ILE A 24 26.87 5.37 15.93
CA ILE A 24 26.81 4.64 14.65
C ILE A 24 28.22 4.54 14.06
N ILE A 25 28.77 3.32 14.04
CA ILE A 25 29.88 2.97 13.16
C ILE A 25 29.29 2.96 11.74
N PRO A 26 29.70 3.86 10.82
CA PRO A 26 29.21 3.82 9.45
C PRO A 26 29.61 2.48 8.83
N SER A 27 28.63 1.58 8.70
CA SER A 27 28.79 0.34 7.96
C SER A 27 29.15 0.69 6.52
N GLN A 28 30.21 0.10 5.99
CA GLN A 28 30.63 0.27 4.59
C GLN A 28 29.57 -0.20 3.56
N HIS A 29 28.44 -0.73 4.03
CA HIS A 29 27.29 -1.16 3.22
C HIS A 29 26.06 -0.27 3.38
N SER A 30 26.19 0.94 3.94
CA SER A 30 25.11 1.92 3.94
C SER A 30 25.00 2.59 2.57
N HIS A 31 24.42 1.89 1.60
CA HIS A 31 24.05 2.49 0.33
C HIS A 31 22.87 3.46 0.56
N SER A 32 23.03 4.69 0.10
CA SER A 32 21.91 5.64 0.05
C SER A 32 20.74 5.01 -0.70
N SER A 33 19.53 5.19 -0.16
CA SER A 33 18.32 4.64 -0.77
C SER A 33 18.11 5.25 -2.17
N ASP A 34 17.83 4.38 -3.15
CA ASP A 34 17.48 4.79 -4.51
C ASP A 34 16.28 5.76 -4.49
N ILE A 35 16.55 7.03 -4.78
CA ILE A 35 15.58 8.13 -4.72
C ILE A 35 14.38 7.83 -5.60
N THR A 36 14.60 7.27 -6.78
CA THR A 36 13.53 6.93 -7.73
C THR A 36 12.61 5.84 -7.20
N ARG A 37 13.16 4.88 -6.43
CA ARG A 37 12.38 3.85 -5.76
C ARG A 37 11.56 4.44 -4.61
N VAL A 38 12.13 5.38 -3.85
CA VAL A 38 11.43 6.07 -2.75
C VAL A 38 10.26 6.89 -3.31
N GLU A 39 10.48 7.65 -4.37
CA GLU A 39 9.44 8.43 -5.06
C GLU A 39 8.34 7.53 -5.62
N MET A 40 8.69 6.41 -6.28
CA MET A 40 7.72 5.44 -6.77
C MET A 40 6.85 4.88 -5.65
N LEU A 41 7.45 4.50 -4.51
CA LEU A 41 6.70 3.99 -3.36
C LEU A 41 5.77 5.04 -2.75
N ARG A 42 6.21 6.31 -2.69
CA ARG A 42 5.38 7.43 -2.26
C ARG A 42 4.20 7.64 -3.21
N GLY A 43 4.45 7.70 -4.52
CA GLY A 43 3.40 7.84 -5.53
C GLY A 43 2.39 6.70 -5.50
N HIS A 44 2.87 5.46 -5.35
CA HIS A 44 2.00 4.29 -5.25
C HIS A 44 1.15 4.28 -3.97
N THR A 45 1.70 4.74 -2.85
CA THR A 45 0.97 4.86 -1.57
C THR A 45 -0.09 5.95 -1.65
N ASN A 46 0.26 7.09 -2.25
CA ASN A 46 -0.68 8.18 -2.49
C ASN A 46 -1.85 7.72 -3.38
N LEU A 47 -1.55 7.03 -4.50
CA LEU A 47 -2.56 6.44 -5.38
C LEU A 47 -3.54 5.53 -4.64
N LYS A 48 -3.07 4.70 -3.70
CA LYS A 48 -3.94 3.86 -2.87
C LYS A 48 -4.84 4.69 -1.95
N GLY A 49 -4.32 5.78 -1.39
CA GLY A 49 -5.08 6.72 -0.56
C GLY A 49 -6.19 7.42 -1.36
N ILE A 50 -5.83 8.04 -2.48
CA ILE A 50 -6.81 8.72 -3.35
C ILE A 50 -7.85 7.73 -3.87
N ALA A 51 -7.43 6.52 -4.29
CA ALA A 51 -8.34 5.51 -4.80
C ALA A 51 -9.35 4.99 -3.77
N ARG A 52 -9.08 5.09 -2.47
CA ARG A 52 -10.04 4.72 -1.42
C ARG A 52 -11.14 5.76 -1.27
N ASN A 53 -10.79 7.05 -1.38
CA ASN A 53 -11.69 8.16 -1.07
C ASN A 53 -12.32 8.80 -2.31
N SER A 54 -12.17 8.19 -3.49
CA SER A 54 -12.54 8.83 -4.76
C SER A 54 -13.36 7.92 -5.66
N GLU A 55 -14.46 8.46 -6.17
CA GLU A 55 -15.30 7.85 -7.21
C GLU A 55 -14.70 7.99 -8.62
N SER A 56 -13.63 8.79 -8.78
CA SER A 56 -13.00 9.07 -10.08
C SER A 56 -12.61 7.81 -10.86
N SER A 57 -12.64 7.89 -12.19
CA SER A 57 -12.22 6.79 -13.06
C SER A 57 -10.78 6.36 -12.78
N THR A 58 -10.48 5.08 -13.03
CA THR A 58 -9.12 4.52 -12.81
C THR A 58 -8.05 5.28 -13.59
N ARG A 59 -8.40 5.79 -14.78
CA ARG A 59 -7.49 6.55 -15.64
C ARG A 59 -7.17 7.93 -15.05
N ASN A 60 -8.18 8.62 -14.50
CA ASN A 60 -8.00 9.91 -13.86
C ASN A 60 -7.16 9.78 -12.59
N LEU A 61 -7.42 8.77 -11.77
CA LEU A 61 -6.63 8.50 -10.56
C LEU A 61 -5.15 8.24 -10.87
N LEU A 62 -4.87 7.48 -11.92
CA LEU A 62 -3.52 7.24 -12.41
C LEU A 62 -2.85 8.55 -12.85
N ALA A 63 -3.52 9.32 -13.72
CA ALA A 63 -3.00 10.60 -14.22
C ALA A 63 -2.69 11.59 -13.08
N THR A 64 -3.55 11.67 -12.07
CA THR A 64 -3.33 12.53 -10.91
C THR A 64 -2.18 12.04 -10.04
N SER A 65 -2.04 10.72 -9.86
CA SER A 65 -0.98 10.15 -9.01
C SER A 65 0.43 10.31 -9.58
N VAL A 66 0.56 10.35 -10.91
CA VAL A 66 1.85 10.55 -11.59
C VAL A 66 2.20 12.03 -11.75
N LYS A 67 1.24 12.93 -11.51
CA LYS A 67 1.45 14.38 -11.58
C LYS A 67 2.37 14.79 -10.43
N GLY A 68 3.64 15.04 -10.75
CA GLY A 68 4.69 15.37 -9.78
C GLY A 68 5.71 14.26 -9.53
N MET A 69 5.60 13.12 -10.24
CA MET A 69 6.66 12.11 -10.27
C MET A 69 7.65 12.42 -11.39
N THR A 70 8.93 12.10 -11.17
CA THR A 70 9.95 12.12 -12.23
C THR A 70 9.68 10.99 -13.24
N ALA A 71 10.10 11.18 -14.50
CA ALA A 71 9.91 10.17 -15.56
C ALA A 71 10.56 8.83 -15.20
N GLU A 72 11.72 8.87 -14.54
CA GLU A 72 12.44 7.70 -14.05
C GLU A 72 11.64 6.92 -12.99
N SER A 73 11.03 7.64 -12.05
CA SER A 73 10.16 7.05 -11.02
C SER A 73 8.87 6.48 -11.60
N ILE A 74 8.32 7.09 -12.66
CA ILE A 74 7.15 6.58 -13.39
C ILE A 74 7.49 5.25 -14.09
N ASN A 75 8.67 5.15 -14.70
CA ASN A 75 9.14 3.92 -15.35
C ASN A 75 9.35 2.77 -14.36
N LYS A 76 9.54 3.06 -13.07
CA LYS A 76 9.65 2.07 -11.99
C LYS A 76 8.30 1.64 -11.42
N LEU A 77 7.17 2.18 -11.89
CA LEU A 77 5.85 1.75 -11.46
C LEU A 77 5.59 0.29 -11.88
N PRO A 78 4.77 -0.44 -11.10
CA PRO A 78 4.25 -1.73 -11.55
C PRO A 78 3.51 -1.61 -12.88
N THR A 79 3.35 -2.73 -13.59
CA THR A 79 2.59 -2.76 -14.85
C THR A 79 1.22 -2.11 -14.70
N LEU A 80 0.75 -1.46 -15.78
CA LEU A 80 -0.52 -0.74 -15.78
C LEU A 80 -1.69 -1.59 -15.27
N ASP A 81 -1.73 -2.88 -15.64
CA ASP A 81 -2.78 -3.79 -15.19
C ASP A 81 -2.70 -4.10 -13.70
N SER A 82 -1.50 -4.19 -13.14
CA SER A 82 -1.31 -4.33 -11.69
C SER A 82 -1.79 -3.08 -10.94
N VAL A 83 -1.51 -1.90 -11.47
CA VAL A 83 -1.99 -0.63 -10.89
C VAL A 83 -3.51 -0.53 -10.99
N LYS A 84 -4.11 -0.82 -12.15
CA LYS A 84 -5.57 -0.86 -12.32
C LYS A 84 -6.22 -1.85 -11.35
N ARG A 85 -5.65 -3.05 -11.19
CA ARG A 85 -6.13 -4.06 -10.24
C ARG A 85 -6.01 -3.58 -8.80
N THR A 86 -4.97 -2.84 -8.47
CA THR A 86 -4.79 -2.21 -7.15
C THR A 86 -5.85 -1.15 -6.91
N ILE A 87 -6.10 -0.24 -7.85
CA ILE A 87 -7.17 0.78 -7.75
C ILE A 87 -8.53 0.12 -7.55
N ARG A 88 -8.85 -0.91 -8.36
CA ARG A 88 -10.09 -1.71 -8.22
C ARG A 88 -10.19 -2.50 -6.91
N ARG A 89 -9.09 -2.72 -6.19
CA ARG A 89 -9.09 -3.34 -4.86
C ARG A 89 -9.26 -2.28 -3.78
N CYS A 90 -8.58 -1.14 -3.92
CA CYS A 90 -8.71 0.00 -3.01
C CYS A 90 -10.12 0.59 -3.00
N LYS A 91 -10.76 0.72 -4.18
CA LYS A 91 -12.16 1.16 -4.31
C LYS A 91 -13.18 0.18 -3.74
N ARG A 92 -12.82 -1.10 -3.63
CA ARG A 92 -13.75 -2.19 -3.29
C ARG A 92 -13.87 -2.42 -1.78
N ARG A 93 -13.71 -1.38 -0.96
CA ARG A 93 -13.81 -1.50 0.49
C ARG A 93 -14.55 -0.31 1.09
N GLU A 94 -15.84 -0.51 1.31
CA GLU A 94 -16.48 -0.53 2.64
C GLU A 94 -17.91 -1.11 2.55
N GLU A 95 -18.57 -1.04 1.40
CA GLU A 95 -20.00 -1.42 1.29
C GLU A 95 -20.27 -2.92 1.00
N GLU A 96 -19.34 -3.68 0.42
CA GLU A 96 -19.60 -5.07 -0.01
C GLU A 96 -18.96 -6.15 0.87
N PHE A 97 -18.17 -5.78 1.88
CA PHE A 97 -17.59 -6.76 2.79
C PHE A 97 -18.52 -6.93 3.99
N TYR A 98 -19.57 -7.75 3.81
CA TYR A 98 -20.18 -8.40 4.96
C TYR A 98 -19.04 -9.11 5.69
N GLY A 99 -18.74 -8.66 6.92
CA GLY A 99 -17.78 -9.36 7.77
C GLY A 99 -18.16 -10.83 7.83
N ASN A 100 -17.18 -11.72 7.99
CA ASN A 100 -17.50 -13.13 8.21
C ASN A 100 -18.48 -13.22 9.38
N PRO A 101 -19.66 -13.85 9.21
CA PRO A 101 -20.64 -13.93 10.27
C PRO A 101 -20.02 -14.63 11.48
N SER A 102 -20.19 -14.02 12.66
CA SER A 102 -19.66 -14.58 13.91
C SER A 102 -20.54 -15.70 14.48
N SER A 103 -21.79 -15.76 13.99
CA SER A 103 -22.80 -16.75 14.37
C SER A 103 -23.70 -17.09 13.18
N CYS A 104 -24.39 -18.23 13.23
CA CYS A 104 -25.33 -18.64 12.16
C CYS A 104 -26.49 -17.66 11.96
N ALA A 105 -26.85 -16.88 12.98
CA ALA A 105 -27.94 -15.89 12.91
C ALA A 105 -27.61 -14.68 12.03
N GLU A 106 -26.32 -14.42 11.78
CA GLU A 106 -25.85 -13.32 10.93
C GLU A 106 -25.83 -13.69 9.44
N ILE A 107 -26.13 -14.94 9.09
CA ILE A 107 -26.19 -15.41 7.70
C ILE A 107 -27.51 -14.95 7.08
N ILE A 108 -27.43 -13.94 6.22
CA ILE A 108 -28.57 -13.49 5.42
C ILE A 108 -28.78 -14.45 4.25
N ILE A 109 -29.77 -15.34 4.36
CA ILE A 109 -30.19 -16.22 3.26
C ILE A 109 -31.22 -15.47 2.39
N PRO A 110 -30.99 -15.31 1.08
CA PRO A 110 -31.99 -14.73 0.17
C PRO A 110 -33.29 -15.55 0.16
N ASP A 111 -34.44 -14.88 0.08
CA ASP A 111 -35.75 -15.52 0.26
C ASP A 111 -36.04 -16.68 -0.70
N ARG A 112 -35.48 -16.63 -1.92
CA ARG A 112 -35.56 -17.72 -2.90
C ARG A 112 -34.96 -19.06 -2.45
N PHE A 113 -34.17 -19.07 -1.38
CA PHE A 113 -33.53 -20.25 -0.82
C PHE A 113 -34.07 -20.63 0.57
N LYS A 114 -35.01 -19.85 1.12
CA LYS A 114 -35.71 -20.20 2.35
C LYS A 114 -36.86 -21.15 1.99
N PHE A 115 -36.58 -22.45 1.96
CA PHE A 115 -37.64 -23.46 1.91
C PHE A 115 -38.18 -23.66 3.33
N THR A 116 -39.50 -23.56 3.46
CA THR A 116 -40.29 -23.85 4.68
C THR A 116 -40.24 -25.33 5.02
#